data_AF-C5CAV1-F1
#
_entry.id   AF-C5CAV1-F1
#
_cell.length_a   1.000
_cell.length_b   1.000
_cell.length_c   1.000
_cell.angle_alpha   90.00
_cell.angle_beta   90.00
_cell.angle_gamma   90.00
#
_symmetry.space_group_name_H-M   'P 1'
#
loop_
_entity.id
_entity.type
_entity.pdbx_description
1 polymer ?
#
loop_
_entity_poly.entity_id
_entity_poly.type
_entity_poly.pdbx_seq_one_letter_code
_entity_poly.pdbx_strand_id
1 'polypeptide(L)'
;MTTTTQAPACAGHLSVRDHMALQLWGRRWRHGAARDRAAEHLVGLQGTALAMRVATLAEDPVAIAAYPVITRRAREARQTRERAVRVPAA
;
A
#
# COMPACT_ATOMS: atom_id res chain seq x y z
N MET A 1 -15.88 -3.58 -15.82
CA MET A 1 -15.83 -2.70 -14.63
C MET A 1 -15.83 -3.59 -13.39
N THR A 2 -14.66 -3.93 -12.85
CA THR A 2 -14.57 -4.74 -11.63
C THR A 2 -14.63 -3.81 -10.42
N THR A 3 -15.84 -3.60 -9.90
CA THR A 3 -16.05 -2.98 -8.59
C THR A 3 -15.53 -3.94 -7.53
N THR A 4 -14.25 -3.76 -7.13
CA THR A 4 -13.74 -4.41 -5.94
C THR A 4 -14.48 -3.81 -4.76
N THR A 5 -15.44 -4.56 -4.22
CA THR A 5 -16.06 -4.29 -2.92
C THR A 5 -14.94 -4.21 -1.89
N GLN A 6 -14.58 -2.98 -1.52
CA GLN A 6 -13.76 -2.73 -0.36
C GLN A 6 -14.64 -3.04 0.85
N ALA A 7 -14.45 -4.23 1.44
CA ALA A 7 -15.11 -4.59 2.68
C ALA A 7 -14.84 -3.47 3.71
N PRO A 8 -15.87 -3.03 4.46
CA PRO A 8 -15.70 -2.00 5.47
C PRO A 8 -14.65 -2.48 6.46
N ALA A 9 -13.62 -1.66 6.69
CA ALA A 9 -12.70 -1.89 7.79
C ALA A 9 -13.55 -1.98 9.06
N CYS A 10 -13.75 -3.18 9.59
CA CYS A 10 -14.49 -3.40 10.83
C CYS A 10 -13.87 -2.47 11.88
N ALA A 11 -14.69 -1.58 12.44
CA ALA A 11 -14.34 -0.28 13.02
C ALA A 11 -13.40 -0.29 14.24
N GLY A 12 -12.19 -0.86 14.09
CA GLY A 12 -11.15 -0.85 15.11
C GLY A 12 -9.98 -1.79 14.88
N HIS A 13 -10.04 -2.72 13.91
CA HIS A 13 -8.97 -3.70 13.69
C HIS A 13 -8.59 -3.86 12.22
N LEU A 14 -7.27 -3.83 12.00
CA LEU A 14 -6.67 -4.06 10.70
C LEU A 14 -6.75 -5.56 10.35
N SER A 15 -7.16 -5.90 9.13
CA SER A 15 -7.21 -7.30 8.70
C SER A 15 -5.80 -7.90 8.62
N VAL A 16 -5.68 -9.22 8.86
CA VAL A 16 -4.41 -9.95 8.69
C VAL A 16 -3.81 -9.71 7.31
N ARG A 17 -4.65 -9.63 6.26
CA ARG A 17 -4.21 -9.33 4.89
C ARG A 17 -3.58 -7.94 4.78
N ASP A 18 -4.13 -6.95 5.48
CA ASP A 18 -3.63 -5.57 5.47
C ASP A 18 -2.35 -5.43 6.31
N HIS A 19 -2.25 -6.16 7.43
CA HIS A 19 -1.00 -6.32 8.16
C HIS A 19 0.10 -6.88 7.24
N MET A 20 -0.21 -7.97 6.52
CA MET A 20 0.74 -8.58 5.58
C MET A 20 1.12 -7.63 4.44
N ALA A 21 0.16 -6.89 3.87
CA ALA A 21 0.43 -5.91 2.82
C ALA A 21 1.38 -4.79 3.29
N LEU A 22 1.16 -4.23 4.49
CA LEU A 22 2.04 -3.20 5.06
C LEU A 22 3.44 -3.75 5.36
N GLN A 23 3.53 -4.94 5.96
CA GLN A 23 4.82 -5.57 6.25
C GLN A 23 5.61 -5.89 4.98
N LEU A 24 4.93 -6.33 3.93
CA LEU A 24 5.55 -6.58 2.62
C LEU A 24 6.10 -5.28 2.01
N TRP A 25 5.35 -4.19 2.14
CA TRP A 25 5.75 -2.87 1.65
C TRP A 25 6.93 -2.27 2.43
N GLY A 26 7.00 -2.52 3.73
CA GLY A 26 8.10 -2.05 4.59
C GLY A 26 9.43 -2.78 4.38
N ARG A 27 9.43 -3.96 3.77
CA ARG A 27 10.65 -4.73 3.49
C ARG A 27 11.47 -4.12 2.36
N ARG A 28 12.79 -4.32 2.45
CA ARG A 28 13.71 -4.02 1.34
C ARG A 28 13.65 -5.15 0.30
N TRP A 29 13.39 -4.77 -0.94
CA TRP A 29 13.38 -5.66 -2.09
C TRP A 29 14.49 -5.28 -3.06
N ARG A 30 15.13 -6.28 -3.66
CA ARG A 30 16.16 -6.06 -4.69
C ARG A 30 15.54 -5.53 -5.99
N HIS A 31 14.35 -6.01 -6.35
CA HIS A 31 13.62 -5.62 -7.57
C HIS A 31 12.13 -5.46 -7.28
N GLY A 32 11.48 -4.51 -7.95
CA GLY A 32 10.01 -4.31 -7.85
C GLY A 32 9.23 -5.58 -8.21
N ALA A 33 9.65 -6.28 -9.28
CA ALA A 33 9.04 -7.54 -9.69
C ALA A 33 9.15 -8.66 -8.65
N ALA A 34 10.16 -8.64 -7.77
CA ALA A 34 10.28 -9.61 -6.69
C ALA A 34 9.24 -9.36 -5.60
N ARG A 35 8.98 -8.09 -5.28
CA ARG A 35 7.91 -7.70 -4.36
C ARG A 35 6.55 -8.06 -4.93
N ASP A 36 6.33 -7.80 -6.21
CA ASP A 36 5.01 -8.01 -6.83
C ASP A 36 4.68 -9.51 -6.92
N ARG A 37 5.66 -10.38 -7.21
CA ARG A 37 5.48 -11.84 -7.09
C ARG A 37 5.19 -12.30 -5.67
N ALA A 38 5.86 -11.73 -4.67
CA ALA A 38 5.59 -12.04 -3.28
C ALA A 38 4.20 -11.52 -2.83
N ALA A 39 3.76 -10.39 -3.37
CA ALA A 39 2.44 -9.82 -3.11
C ALA A 39 1.33 -10.70 -3.67
N GLU A 40 1.52 -11.18 -4.90
CA GLU A 40 0.59 -12.11 -5.52
C GLU A 40 0.51 -13.41 -4.72
N HIS A 41 1.64 -13.96 -4.29
CA HIS A 41 1.67 -15.21 -3.55
C HIS A 41 1.10 -15.11 -2.13
N LEU A 42 1.43 -14.05 -1.38
CA LEU A 42 1.10 -13.94 0.04
C LEU A 42 -0.23 -13.23 0.32
N VAL A 43 -0.57 -12.26 -0.51
CA VAL A 43 -1.76 -11.42 -0.32
C VAL A 43 -2.70 -11.45 -1.52
N GLY A 44 -2.39 -12.20 -2.58
CA GLY A 44 -3.26 -12.30 -3.76
C GLY A 44 -3.47 -10.95 -4.47
N LEU A 45 -2.50 -10.04 -4.36
CA LEU A 45 -2.57 -8.71 -4.96
C LEU A 45 -1.46 -8.53 -5.98
N GLN A 46 -1.84 -8.06 -7.16
CA GLN A 46 -0.90 -7.59 -8.19
C GLN A 46 -0.18 -6.32 -7.72
N GLY A 47 1.01 -6.04 -8.25
CA GLY A 47 1.88 -4.95 -7.79
C GLY A 47 1.20 -3.58 -7.67
N THR A 48 0.39 -3.21 -8.68
CA THR A 48 -0.39 -1.97 -8.68
C THR A 48 -1.51 -2.00 -7.64
N ALA A 49 -2.22 -3.12 -7.52
CA ALA A 49 -3.29 -3.29 -6.54
C ALA A 49 -2.75 -3.23 -5.10
N LEU A 50 -1.56 -3.79 -4.85
CA LEU A 50 -0.85 -3.66 -3.58
C LEU A 50 -0.52 -2.20 -3.28
N ALA A 51 0.06 -1.48 -4.26
CA ALA A 51 0.44 -0.08 -4.07
C ALA A 51 -0.79 0.81 -3.75
N MET A 52 -1.91 0.60 -4.44
CA MET A 52 -3.16 1.32 -4.15
C MET A 52 -3.70 0.96 -2.76
N ARG A 53 -3.71 -0.33 -2.40
CA ARG A 53 -4.18 -0.76 -1.07
C ARG A 53 -3.34 -0.15 0.05
N VAL A 54 -2.01 -0.15 -0.09
CA VAL A 54 -1.11 0.47 0.88
C VAL A 54 -1.31 1.98 0.95
N ALA A 55 -1.59 2.65 -0.18
CA ALA A 55 -1.92 4.08 -0.17
C ALA A 55 -3.19 4.37 0.63
N THR A 56 -4.25 3.57 0.46
CA THR A 56 -5.48 3.68 1.27
C THR A 56 -5.20 3.41 2.76
N LEU A 57 -4.44 2.37 3.08
CA LEU A 57 -4.06 2.05 4.46
C LEU A 57 -3.19 3.14 5.09
N ALA A 58 -2.44 3.90 4.30
CA ALA A 58 -1.65 5.00 4.82
C ALA A 58 -2.51 6.17 5.30
N GLU A 59 -3.80 6.23 4.94
CA GLU A 59 -4.78 7.22 5.39
C GLU A 59 -5.63 6.74 6.57
N ASP A 60 -5.63 5.44 6.84
CA ASP A 60 -6.41 4.82 7.92
C ASP A 60 -5.75 5.03 9.30
N PRO A 61 -6.45 5.62 10.28
CA PRO A 61 -5.90 5.85 11.63
C PRO A 61 -5.46 4.55 12.33
N VAL A 62 -6.13 3.42 12.09
CA VAL A 62 -5.78 2.13 12.71
C VAL A 62 -4.44 1.62 12.16
N ALA A 63 -4.25 1.71 10.84
CA ALA A 63 -3.00 1.32 10.20
C ALA A 63 -1.84 2.27 10.55
N ILE A 64 -2.13 3.57 10.72
CA ILE A 64 -1.16 4.56 11.18
C ILE A 64 -0.71 4.27 12.61
N ALA A 65 -1.63 3.92 13.51
CA ALA A 65 -1.31 3.54 14.88
C ALA A 65 -0.46 2.24 14.93
N ALA A 66 -0.79 1.26 14.08
CA ALA A 66 -0.07 -0.02 14.04
C ALA A 66 1.32 0.06 13.38
N TYR A 67 1.46 0.83 12.29
CA TYR A 67 2.70 0.91 11.49
C TYR A 67 3.05 2.34 11.05
N PRO A 68 3.35 3.25 11.98
CA PRO A 68 3.50 4.70 11.68
C PRO A 68 4.61 5.01 10.67
N VAL A 69 5.72 4.26 10.68
CA VAL A 69 6.84 4.49 9.77
C VAL A 69 6.51 4.04 8.34
N ILE A 70 5.80 2.92 8.19
CA ILE A 70 5.47 2.34 6.89
C ILE A 70 4.42 3.22 6.20
N THR A 71 3.39 3.64 6.93
CA THR A 71 2.35 4.53 6.42
C THR A 71 2.92 5.90 6.04
N ARG A 72 3.83 6.47 6.83
CA ARG A 72 4.53 7.72 6.47
C ARG A 72 5.32 7.59 5.17
N ARG A 73 6.14 6.55 5.05
CA ARG A 73 6.92 6.27 3.82
C ARG A 73 6.02 6.06 2.60
N ALA A 74 4.87 5.39 2.78
CA ALA A 74 3.89 5.20 1.71
C ALA A 74 3.30 6.55 1.24
N ARG A 75 2.97 7.46 2.17
CA ARG A 75 2.51 8.82 1.84
C ARG A 75 3.58 9.61 1.10
N GLU A 76 4.82 9.60 1.59
CA GLU A 76 5.96 10.27 0.93
C GLU A 76 6.13 9.76 -0.50
N ALA A 77 6.13 8.43 -0.70
CA ALA A 77 6.26 7.83 -2.02
C ALA A 77 5.09 8.18 -2.97
N ARG A 78 3.89 8.43 -2.43
CA ARG A 78 2.73 8.91 -3.20
C ARG A 78 2.94 10.37 -3.61
N GLN A 79 3.32 11.23 -2.68
CA GLN A 79 3.58 12.65 -2.94
C GLN A 79 4.70 12.86 -3.95
N THR A 80 5.77 12.05 -3.91
CA THR A 80 6.84 12.11 -4.92
C THR A 80 6.31 11.81 -6.32
N ARG A 81 5.42 10.82 -6.47
CA ARG A 81 4.78 10.50 -7.76
C ARG A 81 3.84 11.61 -8.21
N GLU A 82 3.02 12.15 -7.31
CA GLU A 82 2.14 13.28 -7.63
C GLU A 82 2.92 14.52 -8.06
N ARG A 83 4.05 14.81 -7.41
CA ARG A 83 4.96 15.89 -7.82
C ARG A 83 5.57 15.62 -9.19
N ALA A 84 6.02 14.40 -9.46
CA ALA A 84 6.56 14.02 -10.77
C ALA A 84 5.52 14.16 -11.90
N VAL A 85 4.24 13.87 -11.61
CA VAL A 85 3.13 14.07 -12.56
C VAL A 85 2.77 15.55 -12.71
N ARG A 86 2.87 16.34 -11.64
CA ARG A 86 2.49 17.76 -11.61
C ARG A 86 3.53 18.69 -12.22
N VAL A 87 4.80 18.31 -12.33
CA VAL A 87 5.79 19.09 -13.08
C VAL A 87 5.50 18.88 -14.57
N PRO A 88 4.87 19.83 -15.29
CA PRO A 88 4.87 19.74 -16.74
C PRO A 88 6.32 19.82 -17.20
N ALA A 89 6.67 18.98 -18.18
CA ALA A 89 7.93 19.11 -18.90
C ALA A 89 8.05 20.57 -19.38
N ALA A 90 9.07 21.26 -18.89
CA ALA A 90 9.49 22.55 -19.41
C ALA A 90 10.18 22.36 -20.76
#